data_AF-A0AAV0WT69-F1
#
_entry.id   AF-A0AAV0WT69-F1
#
_cell.length_a   1.000
_cell.length_b   1.000
_cell.length_c   1.000
_cell.angle_alpha   90.00
_cell.angle_beta   90.00
_cell.angle_gamma   90.00
#
_symmetry.space_group_name_H-M   'P 1'
#
loop_
_entity.id
_entity.type
_entity.pdbx_description
1 polymer ?
#
loop_
_entity_poly.entity_id
_entity_poly.type
_entity_poly.pdbx_seq_one_letter_code
_entity_poly.pdbx_strand_id
1 'polypeptide(L)'
;MVKLEEDPQFLTNILWTDEAKFHNNGHVNHHNNHYWNHSNPHWINETNKQVRWSVNVWCGIIDEHLIGPYFFEENLNGNKYLGFLKDDIPILLENISLQQRLNLIWQQDGAPAHNTLAVRAYLNKMYGDNNWFGTHSPIIQWPPRSPDLSVLDFFFWGHLKNEVYKEKCNSVEELKQRIRYCCNKIENSILKKSTSSEVLKRLHFCLTEDGKQFEHKLKYKQHVFFIQIVYKYIYLCIIINVLCVCMLHFFHS
;
A
#
# COMPACT_ATOMS: atom_id res chain seq x y z
N MET A 1 16.98 -1.29 -3.00
CA MET A 1 17.65 -0.68 -1.83
C MET A 1 18.34 0.63 -2.19
N VAL A 2 19.05 0.69 -3.32
CA VAL A 2 19.73 1.91 -3.81
C VAL A 2 18.90 3.20 -3.68
N LYS A 3 17.67 3.27 -4.23
CA LYS A 3 16.82 4.47 -4.10
C LYS A 3 16.41 4.84 -2.66
N LEU A 4 16.27 3.87 -1.75
CA LEU A 4 15.92 4.13 -0.33
C LEU A 4 17.14 4.61 0.48
N GLU A 5 18.34 4.21 0.06
CA GLU A 5 19.60 4.64 0.67
C GLU A 5 20.00 6.05 0.17
N GLU A 6 19.61 6.40 -1.06
CA GLU A 6 19.86 7.69 -1.70
C GLU A 6 18.83 8.77 -1.35
N ASP A 7 17.56 8.39 -1.16
CA ASP A 7 16.47 9.33 -0.84
C ASP A 7 15.65 8.87 0.39
N PRO A 8 15.90 9.47 1.57
CA PRO A 8 15.13 9.19 2.78
C PRO A 8 13.63 9.51 2.68
N GLN A 9 13.23 10.37 1.74
CA GLN A 9 11.83 10.76 1.52
C GLN A 9 11.11 9.86 0.51
N PHE A 10 11.81 8.91 -0.13
CA PHE A 10 11.27 8.07 -1.19
C PHE A 10 9.91 7.44 -0.83
N LEU A 11 9.78 6.85 0.36
CA LEU A 11 8.53 6.22 0.80
C LEU A 11 7.38 7.21 1.02
N THR A 12 7.71 8.45 1.43
CA THR A 12 6.70 9.49 1.68
C THR A 12 6.08 10.02 0.39
N ASN A 13 6.75 9.79 -0.74
CA ASN A 13 6.28 10.19 -2.06
C ASN A 13 5.46 9.09 -2.78
N ILE A 14 5.43 7.86 -2.26
CA ILE A 14 4.64 6.77 -2.86
C ILE A 14 3.18 6.93 -2.50
N LEU A 15 2.33 7.08 -3.52
CA LEU A 15 0.89 6.90 -3.40
C LEU A 15 0.58 5.42 -3.63
N TRP A 16 0.31 4.72 -2.55
CA TRP A 16 -0.14 3.33 -2.54
C TRP A 16 -1.60 3.31 -2.96
N THR A 17 -1.99 2.50 -3.95
CA THR A 17 -3.37 2.45 -4.45
C THR A 17 -3.81 1.03 -4.69
N ASP A 18 -5.09 0.76 -4.43
CA ASP A 18 -5.70 -0.53 -4.67
C ASP A 18 -7.24 -0.44 -4.66
N GLU A 19 -7.89 -1.51 -5.11
CA GLU A 19 -9.34 -1.71 -5.02
C GLU A 19 -9.73 -2.92 -4.17
N ALA A 20 -10.74 -2.74 -3.32
CA ALA A 20 -11.37 -3.83 -2.61
C ALA A 20 -12.88 -3.89 -2.81
N LYS A 21 -13.39 -5.12 -2.97
CA LYS A 21 -14.81 -5.41 -2.99
C LYS A 21 -15.37 -5.62 -1.59
N PHE A 22 -16.42 -4.89 -1.26
CA PHE A 22 -17.22 -5.07 -0.05
C PHE A 22 -18.56 -5.73 -0.39
N HIS A 23 -19.01 -6.63 0.47
CA HIS A 23 -20.24 -7.41 0.29
C HIS A 23 -21.16 -7.25 1.49
N ASN A 24 -22.46 -7.30 1.26
CA ASN A 24 -23.46 -7.22 2.32
C ASN A 24 -23.48 -8.41 3.30
N ASN A 25 -22.82 -9.52 2.95
CA ASN A 25 -22.72 -10.72 3.79
C ASN A 25 -21.43 -10.81 4.61
N GLY A 26 -20.60 -9.75 4.63
CA GLY A 26 -19.49 -9.62 5.57
C GLY A 26 -18.43 -10.72 5.50
N HIS A 27 -18.39 -11.53 4.43
CA HIS A 27 -17.35 -12.54 4.29
C HIS A 27 -15.99 -11.87 4.11
N VAL A 28 -15.24 -11.80 5.21
CA VAL A 28 -13.82 -11.50 5.21
C VAL A 28 -13.12 -12.75 4.70
N ASN A 29 -12.58 -12.69 3.48
CA ASN A 29 -11.66 -13.73 3.02
C ASN A 29 -10.40 -13.68 3.90
N HIS A 30 -10.35 -14.55 4.90
CA HIS A 30 -9.25 -14.64 5.88
C HIS A 30 -7.86 -14.85 5.24
N HIS A 31 -7.79 -15.36 4.01
CA HIS A 31 -6.53 -15.60 3.31
C HIS A 31 -5.79 -14.34 2.83
N ASN A 32 -6.44 -13.17 2.77
CA ASN A 32 -5.79 -11.91 2.37
C ASN A 32 -5.56 -10.95 3.54
N ASN A 33 -5.91 -11.33 4.77
CA ASN A 33 -6.13 -10.38 5.86
C ASN A 33 -5.31 -10.67 7.13
N HIS A 34 -4.22 -11.42 6.98
CA HIS A 34 -3.38 -11.73 8.13
C HIS A 34 -2.45 -10.56 8.43
N TYR A 35 -2.41 -10.22 9.73
CA TYR A 35 -1.69 -9.14 10.42
C TYR A 35 -2.55 -7.93 10.77
N TRP A 36 -2.43 -7.50 12.03
CA TRP A 36 -3.14 -6.43 12.77
C TRP A 36 -4.24 -6.81 13.75
N ASN A 37 -4.75 -8.05 13.80
CA ASN A 37 -5.60 -8.47 14.93
C ASN A 37 -4.99 -9.62 15.73
N HIS A 38 -4.82 -9.41 17.04
CA HIS A 38 -4.43 -10.45 18.01
C HIS A 38 -5.62 -11.34 18.40
N SER A 39 -6.84 -10.96 18.04
CA SER A 39 -8.06 -11.68 18.38
C SER A 39 -8.68 -12.28 17.12
N ASN A 40 -8.97 -13.58 17.17
CA ASN A 40 -9.71 -14.34 16.16
C ASN A 40 -11.22 -14.19 16.46
N PRO A 41 -12.01 -13.39 15.71
CA PRO A 41 -13.45 -13.41 15.85
C PRO A 41 -13.98 -14.56 15.01
N HIS A 42 -14.07 -15.75 15.60
CA HIS A 42 -14.83 -16.84 14.98
C HIS A 42 -16.29 -16.38 14.80
N TRP A 43 -16.67 -16.06 13.57
CA TRP A 43 -18.07 -15.90 13.22
C TRP A 43 -18.43 -16.86 12.08
N ILE A 44 -19.10 -17.95 12.44
CA ILE A 44 -19.87 -18.78 11.51
C ILE A 44 -21.27 -18.16 11.47
N ASN A 45 -21.73 -17.72 10.30
CA ASN A 45 -23.15 -17.39 10.11
C ASN A 45 -23.67 -18.11 8.87
N GLU A 46 -24.81 -18.77 9.04
CA GLU A 46 -25.57 -19.38 7.95
C GLU A 46 -26.00 -18.32 6.93
N THR A 47 -25.92 -18.69 5.66
CA THR A 47 -26.10 -17.79 4.52
C THR A 47 -27.58 -17.55 4.22
N ASN A 48 -28.09 -16.36 4.53
CA ASN A 48 -29.38 -15.92 4.00
C ASN A 48 -29.25 -15.51 2.52
N LYS A 49 -29.85 -16.32 1.65
CA LYS A 49 -29.73 -16.32 0.17
C LYS A 49 -30.46 -15.21 -0.59
N GLN A 50 -30.91 -14.09 0.01
CA GLN A 50 -31.98 -13.32 -0.65
C GLN A 50 -31.65 -12.01 -1.41
N VAL A 51 -30.51 -11.31 -1.23
CA VAL A 51 -29.99 -10.34 -2.23
C VAL A 51 -28.48 -10.20 -1.99
N ARG A 52 -27.61 -10.41 -2.99
CA ARG A 52 -26.17 -10.16 -2.89
C ARG A 52 -25.82 -8.89 -3.65
N TRP A 53 -25.50 -7.82 -2.93
CA TRP A 53 -24.96 -6.60 -3.53
C TRP A 53 -23.52 -6.39 -3.06
N SER A 54 -22.72 -5.73 -3.90
CA SER A 54 -21.32 -5.45 -3.63
C SER A 54 -20.93 -4.06 -4.12
N VAL A 55 -20.00 -3.45 -3.43
CA VAL A 55 -19.41 -2.17 -3.81
C VAL A 55 -17.93 -2.37 -4.05
N ASN A 56 -17.40 -1.88 -5.18
CA ASN A 56 -15.97 -1.86 -5.42
C ASN A 56 -15.43 -0.48 -5.00
N VAL A 57 -14.46 -0.49 -4.10
CA VAL A 57 -13.96 0.70 -3.42
C VAL A 57 -12.50 0.86 -3.79
N TRP A 58 -12.12 2.05 -4.26
CA TRP A 58 -10.73 2.45 -4.41
C TRP A 58 -10.33 3.37 -3.26
N CYS A 59 -9.13 3.15 -2.74
CA CYS A 59 -8.47 4.07 -1.81
C CYS A 59 -7.01 4.23 -2.19
N GLY A 60 -6.46 5.39 -1.85
CA GLY A 60 -5.03 5.66 -1.92
C GLY A 60 -4.48 6.07 -0.56
N ILE A 61 -3.21 5.77 -0.27
CA ILE A 61 -2.53 6.30 0.92
C ILE A 61 -1.20 6.90 0.47
N ILE A 62 -0.98 8.17 0.78
CA ILE A 62 0.30 8.85 0.56
C ILE A 62 0.78 9.47 1.87
N ASP A 63 1.94 9.02 2.31
CA ASP A 63 2.50 9.37 3.61
C ASP A 63 1.53 9.08 4.78
N GLU A 64 0.94 10.12 5.37
CA GLU A 64 -0.07 10.03 6.44
C GLU A 64 -1.49 10.36 5.99
N HIS A 65 -1.71 10.55 4.69
CA HIS A 65 -2.97 10.98 4.12
C HIS A 65 -3.70 9.82 3.43
N LEU A 66 -4.96 9.63 3.81
CA LEU A 66 -5.88 8.74 3.11
C LEU A 66 -6.59 9.52 1.98
N ILE A 67 -6.57 8.95 0.78
CA ILE A 67 -7.22 9.46 -0.43
C ILE A 67 -8.42 8.57 -0.75
N GLY A 68 -9.56 9.20 -1.04
CA GLY A 68 -10.84 8.49 -1.18
C GLY A 68 -11.59 8.39 0.14
N PRO A 69 -12.49 7.40 0.31
CA PRO A 69 -12.80 6.31 -0.60
C PRO A 69 -13.54 6.77 -1.87
N TYR A 70 -13.20 6.19 -3.03
CA TYR A 70 -13.93 6.32 -4.28
C TYR A 70 -14.71 5.03 -4.57
N PHE A 71 -15.92 5.14 -5.11
CA PHE A 71 -16.81 4.00 -5.32
C PHE A 71 -17.08 3.77 -6.80
N PHE A 72 -16.66 2.64 -7.33
CA PHE A 72 -17.03 2.22 -8.68
C PHE A 72 -18.43 1.59 -8.66
N GLU A 73 -19.33 2.08 -9.53
CA GLU A 73 -20.72 1.58 -9.61
C GLU A 73 -20.86 0.29 -10.43
N GLU A 74 -19.88 -0.01 -11.27
CA GLU A 74 -19.90 -1.13 -12.20
C GLU A 74 -18.54 -1.86 -12.23
N ASN A 75 -18.46 -2.95 -12.99
CA ASN A 75 -17.19 -3.65 -13.20
C ASN A 75 -16.13 -2.70 -13.79
N LEU A 76 -14.97 -2.70 -13.15
CA LEU A 76 -13.82 -1.90 -13.56
C LEU A 76 -13.20 -2.50 -14.84
N ASN A 77 -13.02 -1.65 -15.84
CA ASN A 77 -12.26 -1.95 -17.05
C ASN A 77 -11.26 -0.82 -17.31
N GLY A 78 -10.35 -1.01 -18.26
CA GLY A 78 -9.29 -0.03 -18.51
C GLY A 78 -9.79 1.37 -18.90
N ASN A 79 -10.92 1.48 -19.61
CA ASN A 79 -11.47 2.79 -19.99
C ASN A 79 -12.05 3.53 -18.79
N LYS A 80 -12.78 2.82 -17.92
CA LYS A 80 -13.30 3.41 -16.68
C LYS A 80 -12.20 3.78 -15.71
N TYR A 81 -11.20 2.91 -15.57
CA TYR A 81 -10.02 3.21 -14.77
C TYR A 81 -9.28 4.44 -15.31
N LEU A 82 -9.11 4.54 -16.63
CA LEU A 82 -8.50 5.72 -17.25
C LEU A 82 -9.32 7.00 -17.04
N GLY A 83 -10.66 6.92 -17.12
CA GLY A 83 -11.54 8.05 -16.79
C GLY A 83 -11.36 8.49 -15.34
N PHE A 84 -11.42 7.54 -14.41
CA PHE A 84 -11.14 7.78 -12.99
C PHE A 84 -9.77 8.46 -12.76
N LEU A 85 -8.71 7.96 -13.40
CA LEU A 85 -7.37 8.55 -13.31
C LEU A 85 -7.28 10.00 -13.83
N LYS A 86 -8.11 10.36 -14.82
CA LYS A 86 -8.10 11.68 -15.46
C LYS A 86 -8.99 12.69 -14.76
N ASP A 87 -10.17 12.25 -14.37
CA ASP A 87 -11.27 13.13 -14.01
C ASP A 87 -11.43 13.21 -12.48
N ASP A 88 -11.25 12.08 -11.78
CA ASP A 88 -11.51 11.98 -10.34
C ASP A 88 -10.23 12.12 -9.49
N ILE A 89 -9.12 11.49 -9.89
CA ILE A 89 -7.85 11.54 -9.13
C ILE A 89 -7.35 12.97 -8.87
N PRO A 90 -7.35 13.90 -9.84
CA PRO A 90 -6.92 15.27 -9.56
C PRO A 90 -7.75 15.97 -8.48
N ILE A 91 -9.05 15.66 -8.41
CA ILE A 91 -9.96 16.19 -7.38
C ILE A 91 -9.63 15.55 -6.04
N LEU A 92 -9.47 14.23 -6.00
CA LEU A 92 -9.15 13.50 -4.76
C LEU A 92 -7.80 13.91 -4.15
N LEU A 93 -6.87 14.40 -4.97
CA LEU A 93 -5.55 14.86 -4.53
C LEU A 93 -5.48 16.37 -4.23
N GLU A 94 -6.60 17.11 -4.26
CA GLU A 94 -6.61 18.58 -4.10
C GLU A 94 -5.98 19.05 -2.78
N ASN A 95 -6.17 18.26 -1.71
CA ASN A 95 -5.68 18.57 -0.36
C ASN A 95 -4.23 18.13 -0.14
N ILE A 96 -3.59 17.49 -1.13
CA ILE A 96 -2.18 17.12 -1.08
C ILE A 96 -1.33 18.27 -1.59
N SER A 97 -0.28 18.60 -0.82
CA SER A 97 0.61 19.71 -1.12
C SER A 97 1.18 19.61 -2.54
N LEU A 98 1.39 20.76 -3.20
CA LEU A 98 1.93 20.78 -4.57
C LEU A 98 3.28 20.07 -4.65
N GLN A 99 4.13 20.22 -3.64
CA GLN A 99 5.43 19.55 -3.58
C GLN A 99 5.29 18.03 -3.55
N GLN A 100 4.39 17.48 -2.73
CA GLN A 100 4.13 16.04 -2.71
C GLN A 100 3.53 15.55 -4.03
N ARG A 101 2.64 16.32 -4.66
CA ARG A 101 2.06 15.96 -5.96
C ARG A 101 3.08 15.95 -7.10
N LEU A 102 4.06 16.86 -7.08
CA LEU A 102 5.13 16.91 -8.09
C LEU A 102 6.12 15.74 -7.96
N ASN A 103 6.36 15.27 -6.74
CA ASN A 103 7.26 14.15 -6.48
C ASN A 103 6.53 12.81 -6.39
N LEU A 104 5.21 12.79 -6.63
CA LEU A 104 4.36 11.63 -6.41
C LEU A 104 4.80 10.44 -7.26
N ILE A 105 4.91 9.30 -6.61
CA ILE A 105 5.17 8.02 -7.25
C ILE A 105 3.90 7.17 -7.19
N TRP A 106 3.29 6.90 -8.34
CA TRP A 106 2.04 6.15 -8.43
C TRP A 106 2.29 4.65 -8.32
N GLN A 107 1.75 3.97 -7.31
CA GLN A 107 1.81 2.50 -7.24
C GLN A 107 0.45 1.89 -7.56
N GLN A 108 0.43 0.87 -8.44
CA GLN A 108 -0.74 0.05 -8.74
C GLN A 108 -0.36 -1.43 -8.92
N ASP A 109 -1.35 -2.31 -8.80
CA ASP A 109 -1.17 -3.76 -8.93
C ASP A 109 -1.17 -4.24 -10.41
N GLY A 110 -1.24 -5.56 -10.60
CA GLY A 110 -1.25 -6.20 -11.91
C GLY A 110 -2.63 -6.44 -12.54
N ALA A 111 -3.70 -5.82 -12.04
CA ALA A 111 -5.05 -6.07 -12.57
C ALA A 111 -5.15 -5.75 -14.08
N PRO A 112 -5.97 -6.49 -14.85
CA PRO A 112 -6.10 -6.29 -16.29
C PRO A 112 -6.49 -4.86 -16.69
N ALA A 113 -7.33 -4.18 -15.90
CA ALA A 113 -7.71 -2.80 -16.14
C ALA A 113 -6.51 -1.84 -16.09
N HIS A 114 -5.58 -2.07 -15.16
CA HIS A 114 -4.38 -1.25 -14.94
C HIS A 114 -3.33 -1.43 -16.05
N ASN A 115 -3.35 -2.60 -16.70
CA ASN A 115 -2.34 -2.99 -17.69
C ASN A 115 -2.72 -2.66 -19.14
N THR A 116 -3.87 -2.01 -19.38
CA THR A 116 -4.23 -1.56 -20.73
C THR A 116 -3.22 -0.54 -21.27
N LEU A 117 -3.02 -0.54 -22.60
CA LEU A 117 -2.08 0.38 -23.24
C LEU A 117 -2.43 1.85 -22.96
N ALA A 118 -3.72 2.19 -22.94
CA ALA A 118 -4.18 3.55 -22.70
C ALA A 118 -3.87 4.03 -21.27
N VAL A 119 -4.06 3.16 -20.27
CA VAL A 119 -3.70 3.45 -18.87
C VAL A 119 -2.20 3.63 -18.72
N ARG A 120 -1.40 2.70 -19.27
CA ARG A 120 0.07 2.78 -19.22
C ARG A 120 0.61 4.04 -19.90
N ALA A 121 0.08 4.39 -21.08
CA ALA A 121 0.47 5.60 -21.79
C ALA A 121 0.12 6.87 -20.99
N TYR A 122 -1.02 6.86 -20.29
CA TYR A 122 -1.40 7.95 -19.41
C TYR A 122 -0.45 8.08 -18.20
N LEU A 123 -0.14 6.98 -17.52
CA LEU A 123 0.78 7.00 -16.37
C LEU A 123 2.19 7.47 -16.76
N ASN A 124 2.71 6.99 -17.90
CA ASN A 124 3.98 7.48 -18.44
C ASN A 124 3.94 8.99 -18.73
N LYS A 125 2.83 9.49 -19.30
CA LYS A 125 2.67 10.92 -19.58
C LYS A 125 2.57 11.76 -18.31
N MET A 126 1.84 11.29 -17.30
CA MET A 126 1.52 12.08 -16.11
C MET A 126 2.63 12.06 -15.06
N TYR A 127 3.25 10.90 -14.82
CA TYR A 127 4.25 10.72 -13.78
C TYR A 127 5.67 10.58 -14.33
N GLY A 128 5.82 10.27 -15.62
CA GLY A 128 7.10 9.93 -16.22
C GLY A 128 7.52 8.49 -15.95
N ASP A 129 8.52 8.01 -16.69
CA ASP A 129 8.94 6.61 -16.69
C ASP A 129 9.50 6.14 -15.32
N ASN A 130 9.91 7.08 -14.46
CA ASN A 130 10.53 6.78 -13.17
C ASN A 130 9.59 6.84 -11.96
N ASN A 131 8.40 7.43 -12.10
CA ASN A 131 7.53 7.77 -10.96
C ASN A 131 6.18 7.03 -11.00
N TRP A 132 6.16 5.82 -11.55
CA TRP A 132 5.07 4.89 -11.27
C TRP A 132 5.54 3.43 -11.24
N PHE A 133 4.90 2.64 -10.38
CA PHE A 133 5.14 1.22 -10.18
C PHE A 133 3.90 0.44 -10.61
N GLY A 134 4.13 -0.57 -11.44
CA GLY A 134 3.10 -1.49 -11.90
C GLY A 134 3.73 -2.60 -12.72
N THR A 135 2.97 -3.63 -13.08
CA THR A 135 3.54 -4.82 -13.75
C THR A 135 4.31 -4.50 -15.03
N HIS A 136 3.88 -3.47 -15.77
CA HIS A 136 4.52 -3.05 -17.02
C HIS A 136 5.07 -1.61 -16.95
N SER A 137 5.47 -1.17 -15.77
CA SER A 137 6.26 0.06 -15.61
C SER A 137 7.63 -0.10 -16.29
N PRO A 138 8.15 0.95 -16.95
CA PRO A 138 9.36 0.84 -17.74
C PRO A 138 10.63 0.63 -16.89
N ILE A 139 10.66 1.12 -15.65
CA ILE A 139 11.88 1.11 -14.82
C ILE A 139 11.72 0.25 -13.57
N ILE A 140 10.63 0.41 -12.81
CA ILE A 140 10.40 -0.36 -11.58
C ILE A 140 9.08 -1.13 -11.72
N GLN A 141 9.21 -2.41 -12.05
CA GLN A 141 8.05 -3.29 -12.18
C GLN A 141 7.56 -3.74 -10.80
N TRP A 142 6.25 -3.64 -10.59
CA TRP A 142 5.62 -4.20 -9.40
C TRP A 142 5.54 -5.72 -9.53
N PRO A 143 6.12 -6.49 -8.59
CA PRO A 143 6.17 -7.94 -8.70
C PRO A 143 4.76 -8.56 -8.66
N PRO A 144 4.49 -9.61 -9.45
CA PRO A 144 3.22 -10.31 -9.41
C PRO A 144 3.01 -10.94 -8.02
N ARG A 145 1.75 -10.98 -7.57
CA ARG A 145 1.34 -11.62 -6.30
C ARG A 145 2.16 -11.14 -5.09
N SER A 146 2.33 -9.83 -4.97
CA SER A 146 3.04 -9.21 -3.84
C SER A 146 2.11 -8.35 -2.96
N PRO A 147 0.98 -8.88 -2.46
CA PRO A 147 0.12 -8.15 -1.52
C PRO A 147 0.87 -7.79 -0.23
N ASP A 148 1.88 -8.59 0.12
CA ASP A 148 2.79 -8.37 1.24
C ASP A 148 3.56 -7.05 1.22
N LEU A 149 3.64 -6.40 0.05
CA LEU A 149 4.36 -5.14 -0.14
C LEU A 149 3.42 -3.95 -0.36
N SER A 150 2.11 -4.19 -0.52
CA SER A 150 1.08 -3.17 -0.72
C SER A 150 0.47 -2.76 0.62
N VAL A 151 0.60 -1.47 0.98
CA VAL A 151 0.04 -0.92 2.23
C VAL A 151 -1.48 -1.15 2.32
N LEU A 152 -2.16 -1.10 1.18
CA LEU A 152 -3.60 -1.31 1.13
C LEU A 152 -3.97 -2.75 1.50
N ASP A 153 -3.23 -3.72 0.95
CA ASP A 153 -3.45 -5.16 1.17
C ASP A 153 -3.07 -5.58 2.59
N PHE A 154 -1.84 -5.29 3.03
CA PHE A 154 -1.34 -5.85 4.28
C PHE A 154 -1.90 -5.17 5.54
N PHE A 155 -2.53 -4.01 5.39
CA PHE A 155 -3.03 -3.21 6.51
C PHE A 155 -4.45 -2.69 6.27
N PHE A 156 -4.62 -1.81 5.28
CA PHE A 156 -5.78 -0.92 5.23
C PHE A 156 -7.09 -1.68 5.04
N TRP A 157 -7.16 -2.57 4.04
CA TRP A 157 -8.40 -3.30 3.75
C TRP A 157 -8.83 -4.19 4.90
N GLY A 158 -7.87 -4.75 5.62
CA GLY A 158 -8.17 -5.59 6.76
C GLY A 158 -8.70 -4.84 7.95
N HIS A 159 -8.04 -3.74 8.28
CA HIS A 159 -8.52 -2.82 9.30
C HIS A 159 -9.93 -2.31 8.97
N LEU A 160 -10.12 -1.80 7.73
CA LEU A 160 -11.38 -1.22 7.31
C LEU A 160 -12.53 -2.23 7.29
N LYS A 161 -12.31 -3.45 6.78
CA LYS A 161 -13.33 -4.51 6.80
C LYS A 161 -13.71 -4.93 8.21
N ASN A 162 -12.75 -5.02 9.13
CA ASN A 162 -13.02 -5.35 10.52
C ASN A 162 -13.93 -4.32 11.20
N GLU A 163 -13.76 -3.04 10.88
CA GLU A 163 -14.59 -1.96 11.41
C GLU A 163 -15.96 -1.88 10.74
N VAL A 164 -16.00 -1.94 9.41
CA VAL A 164 -17.24 -1.82 8.63
C VAL A 164 -18.21 -2.96 8.92
N TYR A 165 -17.71 -4.18 9.13
CA TYR A 165 -18.55 -5.36 9.37
C TYR A 165 -18.85 -5.66 10.84
N LYS A 166 -18.53 -4.74 11.78
CA LYS A 166 -19.00 -4.85 13.17
C LYS A 166 -20.52 -4.90 13.25
N GLU A 167 -21.18 -4.20 12.33
CA GLU A 167 -22.63 -4.12 12.24
C GLU A 167 -23.09 -4.39 10.81
N LYS A 168 -24.21 -5.11 10.68
CA LYS A 168 -24.81 -5.40 9.38
C LYS A 168 -25.29 -4.11 8.71
N CYS A 169 -25.00 -3.94 7.43
CA CYS A 169 -25.60 -2.92 6.58
C CYS A 169 -26.80 -3.50 5.82
N ASN A 170 -27.91 -2.77 5.73
CA ASN A 170 -29.12 -3.21 5.03
C ASN A 170 -29.26 -2.62 3.63
N SER A 171 -28.46 -1.61 3.28
CA SER A 171 -28.44 -1.01 1.95
C SER A 171 -27.02 -0.69 1.46
N VAL A 172 -26.87 -0.55 0.14
CA VAL A 172 -25.62 -0.11 -0.50
C VAL A 172 -25.20 1.28 0.01
N GLU A 173 -26.15 2.20 0.18
CA GLU A 173 -25.85 3.55 0.64
C GLU A 173 -25.39 3.57 2.09
N GLU A 174 -26.03 2.78 2.95
CA GLU A 174 -25.57 2.59 4.34
C GLU A 174 -24.14 2.03 4.39
N LEU A 175 -23.81 1.06 3.53
CA LEU A 175 -22.44 0.54 3.43
C LEU A 175 -21.45 1.62 2.97
N LYS A 176 -21.78 2.40 1.94
CA LYS A 176 -20.93 3.51 1.46
C LYS A 176 -20.69 4.54 2.56
N GLN A 177 -21.75 4.91 3.30
CA GLN A 177 -21.65 5.84 4.44
C GLN A 177 -20.79 5.27 5.57
N ARG A 178 -20.96 4.00 5.91
CA ARG A 178 -20.14 3.33 6.94
C ARG A 178 -18.67 3.26 6.55
N ILE A 179 -18.37 2.95 5.30
CA ILE A 179 -17.00 2.96 4.77
C ILE A 179 -16.38 4.36 4.91
N ARG A 180 -17.08 5.42 4.46
CA ARG A 180 -16.60 6.81 4.62
C ARG A 180 -16.34 7.16 6.09
N TYR A 181 -17.26 6.78 6.98
CA TYR A 181 -17.12 7.01 8.41
C TYR A 181 -15.88 6.30 8.98
N CYS A 182 -15.70 5.02 8.68
CA CYS A 182 -14.54 4.26 9.14
C CYS A 182 -13.23 4.82 8.59
N CYS A 183 -13.18 5.20 7.30
CA CYS A 183 -12.02 5.87 6.70
C CYS A 183 -11.64 7.15 7.48
N ASN A 184 -12.62 8.01 7.78
CA ASN A 184 -12.39 9.26 8.52
C ASN A 184 -11.96 9.07 9.99
N LYS A 185 -12.12 7.85 10.53
CA LYS A 185 -11.72 7.51 11.90
C LYS A 185 -10.30 6.96 12.01
N ILE A 186 -9.66 6.63 10.89
CA ILE A 186 -8.29 6.13 10.90
C ILE A 186 -7.36 7.30 11.21
N GLU A 187 -6.55 7.15 12.26
CA GLU A 187 -5.58 8.18 12.66
C GLU A 187 -4.43 8.29 11.65
N ASN A 188 -4.05 9.54 11.32
CA ASN A 188 -2.90 9.83 10.46
C ASN A 188 -1.60 9.16 10.95
N SER A 189 -1.41 9.04 12.27
CA SER A 189 -0.27 8.38 12.90
C SER A 189 -0.15 6.90 12.48
N ILE A 190 -1.30 6.21 12.33
CA ILE A 190 -1.38 4.81 11.90
C ILE A 190 -1.04 4.71 10.41
N LEU A 191 -1.59 5.62 9.60
CA LEU A 191 -1.27 5.72 8.16
C LEU A 191 0.23 5.93 7.95
N LYS A 192 0.81 6.93 8.64
CA LYS A 192 2.25 7.22 8.61
C LYS A 192 3.09 6.00 8.97
N LYS A 193 2.73 5.29 10.04
CA LYS A 193 3.44 4.08 10.47
C LYS A 193 3.38 2.98 9.40
N SER A 194 2.21 2.81 8.79
CA SER A 194 1.97 1.80 7.76
C SER A 194 2.77 2.05 6.49
N THR A 195 2.90 3.30 6.03
CA THR A 195 3.61 3.69 4.80
C THR A 195 5.13 3.82 5.00
N SER A 196 5.61 3.92 6.25
CA SER A 196 7.03 4.07 6.57
C SER A 196 7.63 2.80 7.19
N SER A 197 7.60 2.68 8.52
CA SER A 197 8.31 1.63 9.26
C SER A 197 7.86 0.21 8.89
N GLU A 198 6.57 0.01 8.61
CA GLU A 198 6.05 -1.31 8.27
C GLU A 198 6.42 -1.73 6.84
N VAL A 199 6.42 -0.78 5.88
CA VAL A 199 6.96 -1.02 4.54
C VAL A 199 8.44 -1.35 4.60
N LEU A 200 9.25 -0.56 5.32
CA LEU A 200 10.70 -0.84 5.46
C LEU A 200 10.97 -2.21 6.07
N LYS A 201 10.22 -2.58 7.10
CA LYS A 201 10.30 -3.90 7.74
C LYS A 201 9.98 -5.02 6.75
N ARG A 202 8.90 -4.89 5.98
CA ARG A 202 8.48 -5.88 4.98
C ARG A 202 9.48 -6.01 3.83
N LEU A 203 9.99 -4.88 3.32
CA LEU A 203 11.06 -4.87 2.31
C LEU A 203 12.33 -5.56 2.82
N HIS A 204 12.71 -5.31 4.07
CA HIS A 204 13.86 -5.98 4.67
C HIS A 204 13.66 -7.50 4.73
N PHE A 205 12.50 -7.96 5.19
CA PHE A 205 12.19 -9.40 5.22
C PHE A 205 12.18 -10.01 3.82
N CYS A 206 11.55 -9.35 2.85
CA CYS A 206 11.54 -9.79 1.46
C CYS A 206 12.97 -10.00 0.93
N LEU A 207 13.88 -9.07 1.21
CA LEU A 207 15.28 -9.18 0.82
C LEU A 207 16.04 -10.29 1.56
N THR A 208 15.83 -10.43 2.87
CA THR A 208 16.49 -11.51 3.65
C THR A 208 16.03 -12.90 3.25
N GLU A 209 14.81 -13.01 2.71
CA GLU A 209 14.22 -14.26 2.27
C GLU A 209 14.36 -14.48 0.75
N ASP A 210 15.15 -13.64 0.06
CA ASP A 210 15.39 -13.75 -1.38
C ASP A 210 14.08 -13.77 -2.20
N GLY A 211 13.14 -12.88 -1.83
CA GLY A 211 11.83 -12.76 -2.46
C GLY A 211 10.80 -13.83 -2.10
N LYS A 212 11.13 -14.76 -1.18
CA LYS A 212 10.20 -15.81 -0.72
C LYS A 212 9.19 -15.28 0.29
N GLN A 213 8.11 -16.04 0.48
CA GLN A 213 7.04 -15.76 1.43
C GLN A 213 7.58 -15.63 2.86
N PHE A 214 7.39 -14.46 3.48
CA PHE A 214 7.99 -14.11 4.77
C PHE A 214 6.96 -13.78 5.86
N GLU A 215 5.66 -13.79 5.56
CA GLU A 215 4.60 -13.43 6.50
C GLU A 215 4.76 -14.12 7.86
N HIS A 216 4.98 -15.44 7.87
CA HIS A 216 5.15 -16.24 9.09
C HIS A 216 6.24 -15.70 10.03
N LYS A 217 7.25 -14.99 9.52
CA LYS A 217 8.37 -14.43 10.31
C LYS A 217 8.04 -13.08 10.95
N LEU A 218 7.00 -12.38 10.47
CA LEU A 218 6.54 -11.13 11.07
C LEU A 218 5.96 -11.33 12.49
N LYS A 219 5.51 -12.56 12.83
CA LYS A 219 4.91 -12.92 14.14
C LYS A 219 5.94 -13.17 15.24
N TYR A 220 7.16 -13.60 14.92
CA TYR A 220 8.07 -14.23 15.90
C TYR A 220 9.27 -13.38 16.34
N LYS A 221 9.45 -12.15 15.83
CA LYS A 221 10.55 -11.27 16.24
C LYS A 221 10.06 -9.87 16.64
N GLN A 222 9.31 -9.77 17.73
CA GLN A 222 9.04 -8.48 18.38
C GLN A 222 10.19 -8.00 19.28
N HIS A 223 11.06 -8.90 19.78
CA HIS A 223 12.04 -8.54 20.83
C HIS A 223 13.50 -8.35 20.39
N VAL A 224 13.85 -8.52 19.11
CA VAL A 224 15.25 -8.37 18.63
C VAL A 224 15.40 -7.23 17.60
N PHE A 225 14.28 -6.67 17.13
CA PHE A 225 14.23 -5.82 15.94
C PHE A 225 14.87 -4.42 16.13
N PHE A 226 14.75 -3.82 17.31
CA PHE A 226 15.34 -2.49 17.56
C PHE A 226 16.87 -2.54 17.67
N ILE A 227 17.43 -3.63 18.20
CA ILE A 227 18.88 -3.74 18.40
C ILE A 227 19.59 -4.02 17.07
N GLN A 228 19.05 -4.89 16.21
CA GLN A 228 19.70 -5.17 14.91
C GLN A 228 19.65 -4.02 13.91
N ILE A 229 18.60 -3.19 13.92
CA ILE A 229 18.52 -2.01 13.03
C ILE A 229 19.58 -0.98 13.41
N VAL A 230 19.70 -0.65 14.70
CA VAL A 230 20.73 0.28 15.20
C VAL A 230 22.13 -0.27 14.97
N TYR A 231 22.37 -1.55 15.29
CA TYR A 231 23.70 -2.15 15.11
C TYR A 231 24.09 -2.27 13.64
N LYS A 232 23.18 -2.61 12.72
CA LYS A 232 23.50 -2.73 11.28
C LYS A 232 23.71 -1.37 10.63
N TYR A 233 22.95 -0.34 11.01
CA TYR A 233 23.19 1.04 10.58
C TYR A 233 24.51 1.59 11.13
N ILE A 234 24.82 1.35 12.41
CA ILE A 234 26.10 1.75 13.01
C ILE A 234 27.27 1.00 12.35
N TYR A 235 27.14 -0.31 12.12
CA TYR A 235 28.20 -1.09 11.46
C TYR A 235 28.44 -0.63 10.02
N LEU A 236 27.38 -0.31 9.28
CA LEU A 236 27.51 0.19 7.91
C LEU A 236 28.14 1.59 7.89
N CYS A 237 27.76 2.48 8.81
CA CYS A 237 28.37 3.80 8.96
C CYS A 237 29.83 3.75 9.44
N ILE A 238 30.21 2.78 10.29
CA ILE A 238 31.59 2.56 10.73
C ILE A 238 32.42 1.98 9.59
N ILE A 239 31.91 1.01 8.84
CA ILE A 239 32.61 0.42 7.69
C ILE A 239 32.84 1.46 6.59
N ILE A 240 31.85 2.32 6.31
CA ILE A 240 31.98 3.42 5.34
C ILE A 240 33.01 4.45 5.81
N ASN A 241 33.04 4.82 7.10
CA ASN A 241 34.06 5.73 7.64
C ASN A 241 35.47 5.12 7.61
N VAL A 242 35.63 3.85 7.98
CA VAL A 242 36.92 3.16 7.95
C VAL A 242 37.42 3.00 6.51
N LEU A 243 36.55 2.68 5.56
CA LEU A 243 36.90 2.61 4.13
C LEU A 243 37.25 4.00 3.55
N CYS A 244 36.55 5.07 3.95
CA CYS A 244 36.90 6.44 3.55
C CYS A 244 38.27 6.88 4.10
N VAL A 245 38.58 6.60 5.36
CA VAL A 245 39.88 6.95 5.98
C VAL A 245 41.02 6.12 5.40
N CYS A 246 40.79 4.83 5.08
CA CYS A 246 41.80 3.99 4.43
C CYS A 246 42.05 4.37 2.96
N MET A 247 41.03 4.87 2.23
CA MET A 247 41.23 5.35 0.85
C MET A 247 41.91 6.72 0.77
N LEU A 248 41.75 7.58 1.78
CA LEU A 248 42.44 8.87 1.83
C LEU A 248 43.95 8.75 2.07
N HIS A 249 44.42 7.68 2.71
CA HIS A 249 45.85 7.42 2.87
C HIS A 249 46.54 6.81 1.64
N PHE A 250 45.79 6.31 0.64
CA PHE A 250 46.34 5.73 -0.59
C PHE A 250 46.53 6.75 -1.73
N PHE A 251 46.06 7.98 -1.59
CA PHE A 251 46.19 9.04 -2.60
C PHE A 251 47.23 10.13 -2.27
N HIS A 252 48.01 9.96 -1.19
CA HIS A 252 49.09 10.87 -0.80
C HIS A 252 50.42 10.16 -0.49
N SER A 253 50.76 9.12 -1.25
CA SER A 253 52.11 8.53 -1.26
C SER A 253 52.51 8.08 -2.65
#